data_AF-A0A951ZFA1-F1
#
_entry.id   AF-A0A951ZFA1-F1
#
_cell.length_a   1.000
_cell.length_b   1.000
_cell.length_c   1.000
_cell.angle_alpha   90.00
_cell.angle_beta   90.00
_cell.angle_gamma   90.00
#
_symmetry.space_group_name_H-M   'P 1'
#
loop_
_entity.id
_entity.type
_entity.pdbx_description
1 polymer ?
#
loop_
_entity_poly.entity_id
_entity_poly.type
_entity_poly.pdbx_seq_one_letter_code
_entity_poly.pdbx_strand_id
1 'polypeptide(L)'
;MTIWYVDVMWAMMLAGTTLFLGCFIVSNRAMSGMRTMGVVTSYGIGIWMALALPWKVAAATWCVIAAACGVVVMLYELWARRRYAGTGRKARPLILLQGFLLFPALLPDAMEGMCVDLGLLPPSPTEREPEPVR
;
A
#
# COMPACT_ATOMS: atom_id res chain seq x y z
N MET A 1 -16.47 18.34 -7.83
CA MET A 1 -15.87 19.69 -7.70
C MET A 1 -14.39 19.51 -7.95
N THR A 2 -13.87 20.12 -9.01
CA THR A 2 -12.48 19.98 -9.42
C THR A 2 -11.65 21.17 -8.94
N ILE A 3 -10.58 20.91 -8.20
CA ILE A 3 -9.62 21.92 -7.76
C ILE A 3 -8.30 21.59 -8.48
N TRP A 4 -7.79 22.49 -9.32
CA TRP A 4 -6.47 22.35 -9.99
C TRP A 4 -6.23 20.97 -10.65
N TYR A 5 -7.20 20.45 -11.42
CA TYR A 5 -7.18 19.12 -12.07
C TYR A 5 -7.34 17.89 -11.16
N VAL A 6 -7.63 18.05 -9.88
CA VAL A 6 -7.99 16.94 -8.98
C VAL A 6 -9.49 17.00 -8.69
N ASP A 7 -10.20 15.88 -8.89
CA ASP A 7 -11.59 15.80 -8.44
C ASP A 7 -11.64 15.34 -6.99
N VAL A 8 -12.13 16.24 -6.12
CA VAL A 8 -12.12 16.05 -4.66
C VAL A 8 -12.97 14.85 -4.23
N MET A 9 -14.06 14.54 -4.94
CA MET A 9 -14.91 13.40 -4.63
C MET A 9 -14.15 12.09 -4.88
N TRP A 10 -13.52 11.96 -6.06
CA TRP A 10 -12.73 10.79 -6.41
C TRP A 10 -11.50 10.64 -5.53
N ALA A 11 -10.83 11.74 -5.18
CA ALA A 11 -9.72 11.75 -4.24
C ALA A 11 -10.15 11.26 -2.84
N MET A 12 -11.31 11.70 -2.33
CA MET A 12 -11.83 11.22 -1.04
C MET A 12 -12.25 9.75 -1.10
N MET A 13 -12.85 9.28 -2.20
CA MET A 13 -13.19 7.86 -2.36
C MET A 13 -11.95 6.97 -2.38
N LEU A 14 -10.92 7.37 -3.14
CA LEU A 14 -9.64 6.66 -3.16
C LEU A 14 -8.98 6.70 -1.77
N ALA A 15 -8.84 7.88 -1.16
CA ALA A 15 -8.25 8.02 0.16
C ALA A 15 -8.99 7.19 1.22
N GLY A 16 -10.32 7.22 1.24
CA GLY A 16 -11.15 6.43 2.14
C GLY A 16 -10.95 4.92 1.94
N THR A 17 -10.92 4.45 0.70
CA THR A 17 -10.69 3.03 0.39
C THR A 17 -9.28 2.60 0.81
N THR A 18 -8.29 3.46 0.59
CA THR A 18 -6.89 3.16 0.94
C THR A 18 -6.67 3.16 2.46
N LEU A 19 -7.29 4.10 3.19
CA LEU A 19 -7.31 4.13 4.66
C LEU A 19 -8.03 2.92 5.24
N PHE A 20 -9.19 2.58 4.67
CA PHE A 20 -9.94 1.37 5.05
C PHE A 20 -9.08 0.12 4.90
N LEU A 21 -8.34 0.00 3.78
CA LEU A 21 -7.41 -1.09 3.55
C LEU A 21 -6.32 -1.18 4.63
N GLY A 22 -5.74 -0.03 5.02
CA GLY A 22 -4.76 0.05 6.10
C GLY A 22 -5.30 -0.38 7.47
N CYS A 23 -6.50 0.07 7.84
CA CYS A 23 -7.14 -0.28 9.11
C CYS A 23 -7.46 -1.77 9.25
N PHE A 24 -7.84 -2.44 8.16
CA PHE A 24 -8.17 -3.87 8.18
C PHE A 24 -6.97 -4.76 8.52
N ILE A 25 -5.77 -4.33 8.15
CA ILE A 25 -4.52 -5.07 8.41
C ILE A 25 -4.17 -5.06 9.88
N VAL A 26 -4.40 -3.92 10.54
CA VAL A 26 -4.20 -3.80 11.99
C VAL A 26 -5.21 -4.68 12.74
N SER A 27 -6.42 -4.83 12.19
CA SER A 27 -7.53 -5.43 12.91
C SER A 27 -7.53 -6.97 12.92
N ASN A 28 -7.18 -7.65 11.80
CA ASN A 28 -7.18 -9.11 11.79
C ASN A 28 -6.46 -9.75 10.60
N ARG A 29 -5.49 -10.63 10.88
CA ARG A 29 -4.78 -11.42 9.86
C ARG A 29 -5.65 -12.48 9.19
N ALA A 30 -6.69 -12.98 9.88
CA ALA A 30 -7.62 -13.97 9.34
C ALA A 30 -8.48 -13.42 8.19
N MET A 31 -8.50 -12.09 7.99
CA MET A 31 -9.24 -11.42 6.93
C MET A 31 -8.38 -11.15 5.68
N SER A 32 -7.42 -12.04 5.37
CA SER A 32 -6.59 -11.92 4.16
C SER A 32 -7.42 -11.82 2.87
N GLY A 33 -8.59 -12.46 2.82
CA GLY A 33 -9.54 -12.32 1.72
C GLY A 33 -10.10 -10.89 1.56
N MET A 34 -10.35 -10.19 2.67
CA MET A 34 -10.84 -8.80 2.63
C MET A 34 -9.77 -7.82 2.17
N ARG A 35 -8.49 -8.11 2.42
CA ARG A 35 -7.35 -7.37 1.86
C ARG A 35 -7.41 -7.39 0.34
N THR A 36 -7.58 -8.57 -0.25
CA THR A 36 -7.73 -8.72 -1.72
C THR A 36 -8.96 -7.96 -2.22
N MET A 37 -10.09 -8.04 -1.53
CA MET A 37 -11.29 -7.30 -1.91
C MET A 37 -11.06 -5.79 -1.93
N GLY A 38 -10.43 -5.21 -0.90
CA GLY A 38 -10.19 -3.77 -0.87
C GLY A 38 -9.14 -3.29 -1.90
N VAL A 39 -8.16 -4.12 -2.24
CA VAL A 39 -7.23 -3.87 -3.36
C VAL A 39 -8.01 -3.84 -4.67
N VAL A 40 -8.85 -4.85 -4.91
CA VAL A 40 -9.70 -4.94 -6.11
C VAL A 40 -10.66 -3.74 -6.18
N THR A 41 -11.27 -3.33 -5.07
CA THR A 41 -12.12 -2.14 -5.00
C THR A 41 -11.35 -0.87 -5.36
N SER A 42 -10.12 -0.71 -4.86
CA SER A 42 -9.27 0.45 -5.17
C SER A 42 -8.95 0.55 -6.66
N TYR A 43 -8.65 -0.59 -7.30
CA TYR A 43 -8.48 -0.64 -8.76
C TYR A 43 -9.79 -0.40 -9.52
N GLY A 44 -10.91 -0.94 -9.03
CA GLY A 44 -12.23 -0.70 -9.60
C GLY A 44 -12.59 0.78 -9.60
N ILE A 45 -12.32 1.49 -8.50
CA ILE A 45 -12.48 2.95 -8.41
C ILE A 45 -11.56 3.65 -9.41
N GLY A 46 -10.29 3.23 -9.53
CA GLY A 46 -9.36 3.78 -10.52
C GLY A 46 -9.83 3.62 -11.96
N ILE A 47 -10.33 2.44 -12.33
CA ILE A 47 -10.88 2.16 -13.67
C ILE A 47 -12.13 3.01 -13.90
N TRP A 48 -13.05 3.04 -12.93
CA TRP A 48 -14.26 3.86 -13.04
C TRP A 48 -13.92 5.34 -13.19
N MET A 49 -12.96 5.83 -12.41
CA MET A 49 -12.46 7.20 -12.49
C MET A 49 -11.91 7.51 -13.89
N ALA A 50 -11.17 6.58 -14.51
CA ALA A 50 -10.64 6.72 -15.86
C ALA A 50 -11.73 6.78 -16.95
N LEU A 51 -12.88 6.14 -16.72
CA LEU A 51 -14.04 6.18 -17.63
C LEU A 51 -14.93 7.41 -17.41
N ALA A 52 -15.05 7.87 -16.16
CA ALA A 52 -15.97 8.94 -15.78
C ALA A 52 -15.39 10.35 -15.89
N LEU A 53 -14.06 10.50 -15.88
CA LEU A 53 -13.38 11.80 -15.88
C LEU A 53 -12.50 12.01 -17.12
N PRO A 54 -12.21 13.27 -17.49
CA PRO A 54 -11.17 13.56 -18.46
C PRO A 54 -9.83 12.94 -18.03
N TRP A 55 -9.12 12.33 -18.97
CA TRP A 55 -7.89 11.57 -18.68
C TRP A 55 -6.86 12.34 -17.85
N LYS A 56 -6.75 13.67 -18.05
CA LYS A 56 -5.87 14.55 -17.28
C LYS A 56 -6.24 14.60 -15.80
N VAL A 57 -7.53 14.66 -15.49
CA VAL A 57 -8.05 14.75 -14.11
C VAL A 57 -7.95 13.40 -13.42
N ALA A 58 -8.27 12.31 -14.13
CA ALA A 58 -8.10 10.96 -13.63
C ALA A 58 -6.62 10.66 -13.33
N ALA A 59 -5.71 10.97 -14.25
CA ALA A 59 -4.28 10.79 -14.05
C ALA A 59 -3.76 11.63 -12.88
N ALA A 60 -4.10 12.92 -12.80
CA ALA A 60 -3.67 13.78 -11.69
C ALA A 60 -4.16 13.25 -10.33
N THR A 61 -5.43 12.84 -10.24
CA THR A 61 -6.01 12.31 -9.01
C THR A 61 -5.33 10.99 -8.60
N TRP A 62 -5.07 10.09 -9.55
CA TRP A 62 -4.32 8.86 -9.30
C TRP A 62 -2.89 9.16 -8.83
N CYS A 63 -2.19 10.08 -9.50
CA CYS A 63 -0.83 10.46 -9.18
C CYS A 63 -0.69 11.01 -7.75
N VAL A 64 -1.61 11.88 -7.33
CA VAL A 64 -1.56 12.47 -5.99
C VAL A 64 -1.70 11.40 -4.91
N ILE A 65 -2.66 10.49 -5.08
CA ILE A 65 -2.86 9.40 -4.11
C ILE A 65 -1.71 8.40 -4.14
N ALA A 66 -1.24 8.03 -5.33
CA ALA A 66 -0.09 7.15 -5.49
C ALA A 66 1.18 7.74 -4.86
N ALA A 67 1.41 9.04 -5.03
CA ALA A 67 2.52 9.75 -4.40
C ALA A 67 2.38 9.75 -2.87
N ALA A 68 1.20 10.06 -2.33
CA ALA A 68 0.96 10.03 -0.89
C ALA A 68 1.21 8.63 -0.28
N CYS A 69 0.68 7.58 -0.92
CA CYS A 69 0.90 6.19 -0.49
C CYS A 69 2.37 5.78 -0.63
N GLY A 70 3.02 6.17 -1.73
CA GLY A 70 4.43 5.93 -1.98
C GLY A 70 5.33 6.58 -0.92
N VAL A 71 5.00 7.79 -0.46
CA VAL A 71 5.71 8.45 0.65
C VAL A 71 5.60 7.62 1.94
N VAL A 72 4.40 7.12 2.28
CA VAL A 72 4.20 6.28 3.48
C VAL A 72 5.05 5.01 3.39
N VAL A 73 5.01 4.30 2.26
CA VAL A 73 5.80 3.09 2.03
C VAL A 73 7.30 3.40 2.10
N MET A 74 7.74 4.49 1.48
CA MET A 74 9.14 4.90 1.48
C MET A 74 9.64 5.24 2.88
N LEU A 75 8.84 5.95 3.69
CA LEU A 75 9.18 6.26 5.08
C LEU A 75 9.32 4.98 5.92
N TYR A 76 8.41 4.03 5.74
CA TYR A 76 8.50 2.73 6.39
C TYR A 76 9.75 1.97 5.95
N GLU A 77 10.04 1.88 4.65
CA GLU A 77 11.24 1.19 4.16
C GLU A 77 12.53 1.86 4.66
N LEU A 78 12.60 3.19 4.72
CA LEU A 78 13.73 3.93 5.28
C LEU A 78 13.91 3.61 6.78
N TRP A 79 12.80 3.58 7.53
CA TRP A 79 12.82 3.21 8.94
C TRP A 79 13.28 1.76 9.15
N ALA A 80 12.72 0.81 8.39
CA ALA A 80 13.09 -0.59 8.44
C ALA A 80 14.56 -0.81 8.04
N ARG A 81 15.04 -0.16 6.98
CA ARG A 81 16.46 -0.21 6.57
C ARG A 81 17.40 0.30 7.66
N ARG A 82 17.03 1.38 8.36
CA ARG A 82 17.80 1.89 9.51
C ARG A 82 17.74 0.92 10.69
N ARG A 83 16.58 0.32 10.98
CA ARG A 83 16.38 -0.59 12.10
C ARG A 83 17.11 -1.93 11.94
N TYR A 84 17.15 -2.46 10.72
CA TYR A 84 17.74 -3.75 10.34
C TYR A 84 19.13 -3.61 9.68
N ALA A 85 19.75 -2.44 9.75
CA ALA A 85 21.13 -2.26 9.33
C ALA A 85 22.04 -3.18 10.15
N GLY A 86 22.63 -4.19 9.50
CA GLY A 86 23.52 -5.16 10.14
C GLY A 86 22.87 -6.47 10.61
N THR A 87 21.56 -6.67 10.44
CA THR A 87 20.88 -7.91 10.88
C THR A 87 20.68 -8.94 9.76
N GLY A 88 21.26 -8.74 8.57
CA GLY A 88 21.21 -9.70 7.45
C GLY A 88 19.86 -9.84 6.72
N ARG A 89 18.79 -9.15 7.16
CA ARG A 89 17.48 -9.19 6.51
C ARG A 89 17.56 -8.56 5.10
N LYS A 90 17.12 -9.28 4.06
CA LYS A 90 17.09 -8.75 2.67
C LYS A 90 16.22 -7.50 2.62
N ALA A 91 16.83 -6.36 2.28
CA ALA A 91 16.09 -5.12 2.06
C ALA A 91 15.16 -5.27 0.84
N ARG A 92 13.88 -4.93 1.00
CA ARG A 92 12.92 -4.89 -0.11
C ARG A 92 13.36 -3.82 -1.12
N PRO A 93 13.26 -4.09 -2.44
CA PRO A 93 13.73 -3.16 -3.46
C PRO A 93 12.85 -1.91 -3.49
N LEU A 94 13.49 -0.74 -3.41
CA LEU A 94 12.86 0.59 -3.53
C LEU A 94 12.44 0.82 -4.99
N ILE A 95 11.35 0.21 -5.45
CA ILE A 95 10.90 0.36 -6.84
C ILE A 95 9.82 1.45 -6.92
N LEU A 96 10.28 2.69 -7.12
CA LEU A 96 9.44 3.89 -7.21
C LEU A 96 8.35 3.80 -8.30
N LEU A 97 8.67 3.15 -9.43
CA LEU A 97 7.77 3.03 -10.59
C LEU A 97 6.66 1.99 -10.37
N GLN A 98 6.97 0.90 -9.66
CA GLN A 98 5.97 -0.08 -9.22
C GLN A 98 5.03 0.56 -8.20
N GLY A 99 5.56 1.41 -7.31
CA GLY A 99 4.81 2.27 -6.40
C GLY A 99 3.62 2.97 -7.06
N PHE A 100 3.80 3.51 -8.26
CA PHE A 100 2.77 4.29 -8.94
C PHE A 100 1.53 3.48 -9.37
N LEU A 101 1.73 2.28 -9.91
CA LEU A 101 0.65 1.43 -10.39
C LEU A 101 0.14 0.46 -9.30
N LEU A 102 1.03 0.06 -8.39
CA LEU A 102 0.79 -0.95 -7.37
C LEU A 102 0.53 -0.35 -6.00
N PHE A 103 0.38 0.98 -5.86
CA PHE A 103 0.18 1.62 -4.55
C PHE A 103 -0.92 0.97 -3.69
N PRO A 104 -2.08 0.53 -4.24
CA PRO A 104 -3.12 -0.09 -3.42
C PRO A 104 -2.69 -1.45 -2.87
N ALA A 105 -1.82 -2.16 -3.57
CA ALA A 105 -1.28 -3.45 -3.15
C ALA A 105 -0.02 -3.32 -2.27
N LEU A 106 0.74 -2.24 -2.42
CA LEU A 106 1.98 -2.00 -1.66
C LEU A 106 1.72 -1.42 -0.27
N LEU A 107 0.73 -0.53 -0.13
CA LEU A 107 0.36 0.01 1.16
C LEU A 107 0.04 -1.09 2.19
N PRO A 108 -0.79 -2.11 1.87
CA PRO A 108 -1.10 -3.12 2.85
C PRO A 108 0.11 -3.98 3.24
N ASP A 109 0.98 -4.31 2.28
CA ASP A 109 2.21 -5.06 2.57
C ASP A 109 3.17 -4.28 3.47
N ALA A 110 3.30 -2.96 3.27
CA ALA A 110 4.13 -2.10 4.10
C ALA A 110 3.55 -1.96 5.52
N MET A 111 2.23 -1.80 5.65
CA MET A 111 1.55 -1.74 6.95
C MET A 111 1.65 -3.05 7.71
N GLU A 112 1.50 -4.20 7.04
CA GLU A 112 1.69 -5.51 7.67
C GLU A 112 3.13 -5.66 8.19
N GLY A 113 4.12 -5.31 7.37
CA GLY A 113 5.52 -5.31 7.79
C GLY A 113 5.76 -4.42 9.03
N MET A 114 5.19 -3.21 9.03
CA MET A 114 5.30 -2.29 10.16
C MET A 114 4.67 -2.87 11.44
N CYS A 115 3.48 -3.47 11.34
CA CYS A 115 2.82 -4.11 12.47
C CYS A 115 3.60 -5.33 12.99
N VAL A 116 4.22 -6.12 12.11
CA VAL A 116 5.08 -7.23 12.52
C VAL A 116 6.34 -6.72 13.23
N ASP A 117 6.99 -5.69 12.68
CA ASP A 117 8.22 -5.13 13.25
C ASP A 117 7.98 -4.41 14.60
N LEU A 118 6.78 -3.90 14.81
CA LEU A 118 6.32 -3.35 16.10
C LEU A 118 5.89 -4.43 17.11
N GLY A 119 5.90 -5.72 16.72
CA GLY A 119 5.46 -6.83 17.56
C GLY A 119 3.94 -6.92 17.75
N LEU A 120 3.16 -6.18 16.95
CA LEU A 120 1.70 -6.19 17.00
C LEU A 120 1.11 -7.41 16.27
N LEU A 121 1.82 -7.94 15.28
CA LEU A 121 1.41 -9.12 14.50
C LEU A 121 2.52 -10.19 14.52
N PRO A 122 2.16 -11.49 14.51
CA PRO A 122 3.14 -12.56 14.36
C PRO A 122 3.75 -12.54 12.94
N PRO A 123 5.03 -12.95 12.76
CA PRO A 123 5.66 -13.00 11.44
C PRO A 123 4.90 -13.93 10.48
N SER A 124 4.96 -13.63 9.18
CA SER A 124 4.30 -14.45 8.15
C SER A 124 4.95 -15.83 8.05
N PRO A 125 4.18 -16.92 7.85
CA PRO A 125 4.77 -18.23 7.59
C PRO A 125 5.68 -18.26 6.35
N THR A 126 5.50 -17.34 5.40
CA THR A 126 6.35 -17.20 4.21
C THR A 126 7.72 -16.57 4.51
N GLU A 127 7.90 -15.94 5.68
CA GLU A 127 9.19 -15.44 6.18
C GLU A 127 9.92 -16.47 7.07
N ARG A 128 9.36 -17.67 7.29
CA ARG A 128 10.17 -18.78 7.80
C ARG A 128 11.21 -19.11 6.74
N GLU A 129 12.44 -18.66 6.99
CA GLU A 129 13.64 -19.18 6.36
C GLU A 129 13.50 -20.71 6.23
N PRO A 130 13.78 -21.30 5.05
CA PRO A 130 13.82 -22.74 4.95
C PRO A 130 14.85 -23.24 5.97
N GLU A 131 14.35 -24.00 6.93
CA GLU A 131 15.16 -24.70 7.93
C GLU A 131 16.32 -25.39 7.18
N PRO A 132 17.59 -25.15 7.54
CA PRO A 132 18.69 -25.83 6.88
C PRO A 132 18.52 -27.32 7.17
N VAL A 133 18.14 -28.06 6.12
CA VAL A 133 18.09 -29.52 6.12
C VAL A 133 19.49 -29.99 6.50
N ARG A 134 19.63 -30.50 7.73
CA ARG A 134 20.84 -31.18 8.21
C ARG A 134 20.95 -32.55 7.57
#